data_AF-A0A6N6LMJ2-F1
#
_entry.id   AF-A0A6N6LMJ2-F1
#
_cell.length_a   1.000
_cell.length_b   1.000
_cell.length_c   1.000
_cell.angle_alpha   90.00
_cell.angle_beta   90.00
_cell.angle_gamma   90.00
#
_symmetry.space_group_name_H-M   'P 1'
#
loop_
_entity.id
_entity.type
_entity.pdbx_description
1 polymer ?
#
loop_
_entity_poly.entity_id
_entity_poly.type
_entity_poly.pdbx_seq_one_letter_code
_entity_poly.pdbx_strand_id
1 'polypeptide(L)' 'MKSAKETIKTTCNELGLTQKELAKTMGIAENTISQWARGVTSLPIWAMKMFELLIIQKRFNIMREFFNDKIKS' A
#
# COMPACT_ATOMS: atom_id res chain seq x y z
N MET A 1 -9.86 -13.16 10.25
CA MET A 1 -9.78 -11.91 9.45
C MET A 1 -8.65 -11.07 10.05
N LYS A 2 -7.69 -10.58 9.23
CA LYS A 2 -6.59 -9.74 9.75
C LYS A 2 -7.15 -8.44 10.31
N SER A 3 -6.56 -7.93 11.40
CA SER A 3 -6.90 -6.62 11.95
C SER A 3 -6.48 -5.49 11.00
N ALA A 4 -7.12 -4.32 11.09
CA ALA A 4 -6.74 -3.15 10.30
C ALA A 4 -5.26 -2.79 10.46
N LYS A 5 -4.74 -2.91 11.68
CA LYS A 5 -3.32 -2.71 12.01
C LYS A 5 -2.40 -3.66 11.25
N GLU A 6 -2.72 -4.95 11.23
CA GLU A 6 -1.93 -5.97 10.53
C GLU A 6 -1.99 -5.79 9.02
N THR A 7 -3.16 -5.44 8.48
CA THR A 7 -3.32 -5.14 7.06
C THR A 7 -2.42 -3.98 6.65
N ILE A 8 -2.50 -2.84 7.34
CA ILE A 8 -1.68 -1.65 7.06
C ILE A 8 -0.19 -1.98 7.18
N LYS A 9 0.22 -2.70 8.24
CA LYS A 9 1.62 -3.10 8.44
C LYS A 9 2.12 -3.99 7.30
N THR A 10 1.32 -4.98 6.89
CA THR A 10 1.69 -5.88 5.79
C THR A 10 1.82 -5.11 4.47
N THR A 11 0.86 -4.23 4.17
CA THR A 11 0.90 -3.38 2.96
C THR A 11 2.12 -2.47 2.94
N CYS A 12 2.45 -1.82 4.07
CA CYS A 12 3.66 -1.01 4.20
C CYS A 12 4.92 -1.82 3.88
N ASN A 13 5.05 -3.03 4.44
CA ASN A 13 6.19 -3.90 4.19
C ASN A 13 6.27 -4.35 2.72
N GLU A 14 5.15 -4.78 2.13
CA GLU A 14 5.08 -5.20 0.72
C GLU A 14 5.45 -4.06 -0.23
N LEU A 15 5.02 -2.84 0.07
CA LEU A 15 5.33 -1.66 -0.73
C LEU A 15 6.72 -1.08 -0.43
N GLY A 16 7.31 -1.37 0.73
CA GLY A 16 8.54 -0.74 1.19
C GLY A 16 8.33 0.71 1.61
N LEU A 17 7.17 1.00 2.21
CA LEU A 17 6.73 2.35 2.60
C LEU A 17 6.49 2.42 4.11
N THR A 18 6.60 3.61 4.68
CA THR A 18 6.05 3.95 5.99
C THR A 18 4.54 4.22 5.91
N GLN A 19 3.85 4.25 7.05
CA GLN A 19 2.42 4.63 7.10
C GLN A 19 2.17 6.06 6.56
N LYS A 20 3.12 6.96 6.78
CA LYS A 20 3.10 8.34 6.29
C LYS A 20 3.22 8.39 4.77
N GLU A 21 4.15 7.62 4.21
CA GLU A 21 4.32 7.53 2.76
C GLU A 21 3.12 6.85 2.11
N LEU A 22 2.56 5.80 2.73
CA LEU A 22 1.33 5.17 2.26
C LEU A 22 0.16 6.16 2.20
N ALA A 23 -0.02 6.99 3.25
CA ALA A 23 -1.03 8.06 3.24
C ALA A 23 -0.81 9.06 2.10
N LYS A 24 0.45 9.50 1.92
CA LYS A 24 0.84 10.42 0.84
C LYS A 24 0.59 9.82 -0.54
N THR A 25 0.93 8.54 -0.76
CA THR A 25 0.68 7.81 -2.00
C THR A 25 -0.82 7.72 -2.32
N MET A 26 -1.66 7.56 -1.29
CA MET A 26 -3.11 7.51 -1.44
C MET A 26 -3.77 8.89 -1.53
N GLY A 27 -3.03 9.98 -1.33
CA GLY A 27 -3.59 11.34 -1.29
C GLY A 27 -4.48 11.62 -0.09
N ILE A 28 -4.25 10.96 1.05
CA ILE A 28 -5.01 11.15 2.30
C ILE A 28 -4.12 11.69 3.42
N ALA A 29 -4.76 12.22 4.46
CA ALA A 29 -4.04 12.75 5.63
C ALA A 29 -3.34 11.62 6.41
N GLU A 30 -2.13 11.89 6.91
CA GLU A 30 -1.30 10.91 7.65
C GLU A 30 -2.02 10.36 8.89
N ASN A 31 -2.80 11.23 9.56
CA ASN A 31 -3.56 10.85 10.75
C ASN A 31 -4.66 9.81 10.44
N THR A 32 -5.17 9.75 9.21
CA THR A 32 -6.21 8.80 8.79
C THR A 32 -5.71 7.35 8.89
N ILE A 33 -4.52 7.05 8.38
CA ILE A 33 -3.91 5.70 8.47
C ILE A 33 -3.67 5.33 9.95
N SER A 34 -3.18 6.28 10.74
CA SER A 34 -2.94 6.08 12.18
C SER A 34 -4.23 5.78 12.95
N GLN A 35 -5.32 6.47 12.62
CA GLN A 35 -6.64 6.23 13.24
C GLN A 35 -7.17 4.84 12.89
N TRP A 36 -7.05 4.38 11.64
CA TRP A 36 -7.41 3.02 11.24
C TRP A 36 -6.56 1.95 11.95
N ALA A 37 -5.24 2.17 12.03
CA ALA A 37 -4.32 1.23 12.68
C ALA A 37 -4.56 1.09 14.19
N ARG A 38 -5.05 2.16 14.84
CA ARG A 38 -5.42 2.15 16.27
C ARG A 38 -6.88 1.74 16.52
N GLY A 39 -7.68 1.56 15.48
CA GLY A 39 -9.10 1.23 15.60
C GLY A 39 -9.99 2.39 16.05
N VAL A 40 -9.51 3.64 15.99
CA VAL A 40 -10.31 4.84 16.31
C VAL A 40 -11.44 5.02 15.29
N THR A 41 -11.13 4.72 14.03
CA THR A 41 -12.08 4.71 12.91
C THR A 41 -11.93 3.38 12.18
N SER A 42 -13.02 2.86 11.61
CA SER A 42 -12.95 1.63 10.81
C SER A 42 -12.16 1.84 9.53
N LEU A 43 -11.40 0.82 9.12
CA LEU A 43 -10.71 0.81 7.83
C LEU A 43 -11.75 0.59 6.73
N PRO A 44 -11.97 1.57 5.83
CA PRO A 44 -13.01 1.44 4.80
C PRO A 44 -12.60 0.45 3.70
N ILE A 45 -13.59 -0.17 3.06
CA ILE A 45 -13.38 -1.18 2.01
C ILE A 45 -12.57 -0.63 0.83
N TRP A 46 -12.82 0.61 0.42
CA TRP A 46 -12.08 1.24 -0.67
C TRP A 46 -10.58 1.35 -0.37
N ALA A 47 -10.20 1.57 0.90
CA ALA A 47 -8.79 1.65 1.28
C ALA A 47 -8.12 0.28 1.19
N MET A 48 -8.83 -0.79 1.58
CA MET A 48 -8.34 -2.16 1.38
C MET A 48 -8.13 -2.47 -0.12
N LYS A 49 -9.07 -2.07 -0.97
CA LYS A 49 -8.93 -2.21 -2.43
C LYS A 49 -7.80 -1.38 -3.00
N MET A 50 -7.59 -0.17 -2.49
CA MET A 50 -6.45 0.65 -2.87
C MET A 50 -5.12 -0.01 -2.50
N PHE A 51 -5.01 -0.62 -1.30
CA PHE A 51 -3.81 -1.36 -0.90
C PHE A 51 -3.52 -2.53 -1.85
N GLU A 52 -4.54 -3.30 -2.23
CA GLU A 52 -4.41 -4.38 -3.22
C GLU A 52 -3.88 -3.85 -4.56
N LEU A 53 -4.46 -2.76 -5.06
CA LEU A 53 -4.07 -2.14 -6.32
C LEU A 53 -2.64 -1.59 -6.31
N LEU A 54 -2.21 -0.96 -5.21
CA LEU A 54 -0.83 -0.46 -5.08
C LEU A 54 0.20 -1.60 -5.11
N ILE A 55 -0.11 -2.74 -4.49
CA ILE A 55 0.76 -3.92 -4.52
C ILE A 55 0.84 -4.48 -5.95
N ILE A 56 -0.30 -4.57 -6.64
CA ILE A 56 -0.34 -4.98 -8.05
C ILE A 56 0.48 -4.03 -8.92
N GLN A 57 0.33 -2.72 -8.72
CA GLN A 57 1.10 -1.70 -9.44
C GLN A 57 2.61 -1.86 -9.22
N LYS A 58 3.06 -2.06 -7.98
CA LYS A 58 4.47 -2.30 -7.66
C LYS A 58 5.01 -3.53 -8.40
N ARG A 59 4.28 -4.65 -8.35
CA ARG A 59 4.67 -5.90 -9.04
C ARG A 59 4.72 -5.72 -10.56
N PHE A 60 3.74 -5.02 -11.13
CA PHE A 60 3.71 -4.70 -12.54
C PHE A 60 4.93 -3.86 -12.95
N ASN A 61 5.29 -2.85 -12.16
CA ASN A 61 6.45 -1.99 -12.45
C ASN A 61 7.76 -2.79 -12.43
N ILE A 62 7.95 -3.66 -11.43
CA ILE A 62 9.13 -4.54 -11.35
C ILE A 62 9.20 -5.44 -12.60
N MET A 63 8.09 -6.07 -12.98
CA MET A 63 8.02 -6.94 -14.14
C MET A 63 8.31 -6.18 -15.44
N ARG A 64 7.74 -4.98 -15.59
CA ARG A 64 7.96 -4.10 -16.73
C ARG A 64 9.42 -3.68 -16.85
N GLU A 65 10.07 -3.30 -15.75
CA GLU A 65 11.49 -2.95 -15.72
C GLU A 65 12.36 -4.14 -16.16
N PHE A 66 12.09 -5.34 -15.62
CA PHE A 66 12.79 -6.55 -16.02
C PHE A 66 12.70 -6.84 -17.53
N PHE A 67 11.50 -6.73 -18.12
CA PHE A 67 11.33 -6.93 -19.56
C PHE A 67 12.02 -5.86 -20.40
N ASN A 68 11.97 -4.59 -19.96
CA ASN A 68 12.64 -3.50 -20.66
C ASN A 68 14.16 -3.66 -20.68
N ASP A 69 14.75 -4.14 -19.59
CA ASP A 69 16.20 -4.41 -19.52
C ASP A 69 16.60 -5.56 -20.43
N LYS A 70 15.75 -6.59 -20.56
CA LYS A 70 15.97 -7.72 -21.47
C LYS A 70 15.86 -7.36 -22.95
N ILE A 71 15.03 -6.38 -23.31
CA ILE A 71 14.89 -5.91 -24.70
C ILE A 71 16.07 -5.02 -25.11
N LYS A 72 16.69 -4.31 -24.15
CA LYS A 72 17.80 -3.39 -24.41
C LYS A 72 19.19 -4.06 -24.42
N SER A 73 19.31 -5.27 -23.88
CA SER A 73 20.52 -6.10 -23.87
C SER A 73 20.60 -7.01 -25.07
#